data_AF-A0A8J4UA98-F1
#
_entry.id   AF-A0A8J4UA98-F1
#
_cell.length_a   1.000
_cell.length_b   1.000
_cell.length_c   1.000
_cell.angle_alpha   90.00
_cell.angle_beta   90.00
_cell.angle_gamma   90.00
#
_symmetry.space_group_name_H-M   'P 1'
#
loop_
_entity.id
_entity.type
_entity.pdbx_description
1 polymer ?
#
loop_
_entity_poly.entity_id
_entity_poly.type
_entity_poly.pdbx_seq_one_letter_code
_entity_poly.pdbx_strand_id
1 'polypeptide(L)'
;MGTPGHLAALLGIVTCLLRAPSAFCFSVAGQDGTCEANGSVYYVGEWYFLDSENCTQCECTAEGAVCARTECTALPAACIHVSHYPSDCCPRCERIGCEHGGEVYGLGQSFQPSDCEECTCDVDGMVMCMVADCAPPACVNPVFQRGKCCPHCKD
;
A
#
# COMPACT_ATOMS: atom_id res chain seq x y z
N MET A 1 -28.46 44.05 55.27
CA MET A 1 -28.44 43.21 56.49
C MET A 1 -28.01 41.82 56.07
N GLY A 2 -26.85 41.35 56.54
CA GLY A 2 -26.48 39.93 56.61
C GLY A 2 -26.00 39.22 55.33
N THR A 3 -24.71 38.90 55.30
CA THR A 3 -23.94 38.10 54.33
C THR A 3 -24.10 36.56 54.58
N PRO A 4 -23.18 35.66 54.15
CA PRO A 4 -23.30 34.74 53.00
C PRO A 4 -23.23 33.24 53.43
N GLY A 5 -23.24 32.27 52.50
CA GLY A 5 -22.98 30.88 52.86
C GLY A 5 -22.90 29.89 51.69
N HIS A 6 -21.68 29.65 51.22
CA HIS A 6 -21.30 28.56 50.32
C HIS A 6 -21.76 27.18 50.84
N LEU A 7 -22.40 26.37 50.00
CA LEU A 7 -22.43 24.92 50.15
C LEU A 7 -21.38 24.33 49.20
N ALA A 8 -20.16 24.26 49.74
CA ALA A 8 -19.03 23.57 49.14
C ALA A 8 -19.34 22.07 49.06
N ALA A 9 -19.29 21.53 47.84
CA ALA A 9 -19.39 20.11 47.59
C ALA A 9 -18.11 19.41 48.07
N LEU A 10 -18.33 18.43 48.95
CA LEU A 10 -17.53 17.23 49.19
C LEU A 10 -16.03 17.42 49.47
N LEU A 11 -15.72 17.46 50.77
CA LEU A 11 -14.43 17.07 51.34
C LEU A 11 -13.99 15.71 50.76
N GLY A 12 -12.92 15.71 49.97
CA GLY A 12 -12.15 14.52 49.67
C GLY A 12 -11.55 13.96 50.95
N ILE A 13 -12.12 12.87 51.45
CA ILE A 13 -11.62 12.18 52.62
C ILE A 13 -10.35 11.43 52.21
N VAL A 14 -9.18 12.00 52.51
CA VAL A 14 -7.92 11.25 52.54
C VAL A 14 -7.88 10.47 53.85
N THR A 15 -8.51 9.29 53.88
CA THR A 15 -8.30 8.33 54.96
C THR A 15 -6.96 7.63 54.76
N CYS A 16 -5.89 8.29 55.19
CA CYS A 16 -4.62 7.64 55.44
C CYS A 16 -4.75 6.89 56.78
N LEU A 17 -5.22 5.64 56.74
CA LEU A 17 -5.20 4.77 57.93
C LEU A 17 -3.75 4.41 58.25
N LEU A 18 -3.18 5.15 59.20
CA LEU A 18 -1.92 4.83 59.86
C LEU A 18 -2.01 3.45 60.52
N ARG A 19 -1.36 2.45 59.90
CA ARG A 19 -0.72 1.23 60.46
C ARG A 19 -1.11 -0.07 59.74
N ALA A 20 -0.39 -0.39 58.66
CA ALA A 20 0.05 -1.75 58.28
C ALA A 20 1.10 -1.61 57.14
N PRO A 21 2.12 -2.49 57.03
CA PRO A 21 3.28 -2.27 56.17
C PRO A 21 3.06 -2.58 54.67
N SER A 22 1.82 -2.72 54.22
CA SER A 22 1.49 -2.86 52.80
C SER A 22 0.81 -1.59 52.30
N ALA A 23 1.61 -0.66 51.79
CA ALA A 23 1.16 0.51 51.06
C ALA A 23 0.41 0.07 49.80
N PHE A 24 -0.88 -0.23 49.92
CA PHE A 24 -1.78 -0.19 48.78
C PHE A 24 -2.36 1.22 48.74
N CYS A 25 -1.63 2.12 48.09
CA CYS A 25 -2.24 3.31 47.52
C CYS A 25 -3.29 2.81 46.54
N PHE A 26 -4.56 2.90 46.90
CA PHE A 26 -5.61 2.92 45.88
C PHE A 26 -5.45 4.25 45.17
N SER A 27 -4.65 4.24 44.10
CA SER A 27 -4.72 5.29 43.10
C SER A 27 -6.19 5.39 42.69
N VAL A 28 -6.81 6.54 42.95
CA VAL A 28 -7.99 6.94 42.18
C VAL A 28 -7.49 6.93 40.74
N ALA A 29 -7.76 5.85 40.01
CA ALA A 29 -7.57 5.78 38.58
C ALA A 29 -8.62 6.73 37.99
N GLY A 30 -8.32 8.02 38.05
CA GLY A 30 -8.96 9.00 37.19
C GLY A 30 -8.77 8.49 35.77
N GLN A 31 -9.86 8.44 35.02
CA GLN A 31 -9.86 8.17 33.60
C GLN A 31 -8.76 9.00 32.97
N ASP A 32 -7.63 8.36 32.67
CA ASP A 32 -6.52 9.08 32.06
C ASP A 32 -6.98 9.34 30.64
N GLY A 33 -7.22 10.62 30.33
CA GLY A 33 -7.70 11.10 29.02
C GLY A 33 -6.60 10.99 27.98
N THR A 34 -5.91 9.86 27.97
CA THR A 34 -4.71 9.57 27.22
C THR A 34 -4.74 8.12 26.72
N CYS A 35 -4.10 7.89 25.58
CA CYS A 35 -3.91 6.59 24.97
C CYS A 35 -2.41 6.34 24.84
N GLU A 36 -1.94 5.14 25.16
CA GLU A 36 -0.52 4.77 24.99
C GLU A 36 -0.35 3.84 23.80
N ALA A 37 0.57 4.18 22.89
CA ALA A 37 0.90 3.32 21.75
C ALA A 37 2.35 3.51 21.29
N ASN A 38 3.02 2.39 21.00
CA ASN A 38 4.43 2.34 20.57
C ASN A 38 5.39 3.16 21.45
N GLY A 39 5.17 3.15 22.76
CA GLY A 39 5.96 3.91 23.74
C GLY A 39 5.70 5.43 23.76
N SER A 40 4.67 5.89 23.05
CA SER A 40 4.22 7.29 23.03
C SER A 40 2.87 7.44 23.71
N VAL A 41 2.63 8.61 24.31
CA VAL A 41 1.35 8.97 24.95
C VAL A 41 0.63 9.97 24.07
N TYR A 42 -0.65 9.71 23.80
CA TYR A 42 -1.56 10.51 22.99
C TYR A 42 -2.68 11.04 23.86
N TYR A 43 -3.20 12.23 23.57
CA TYR A 43 -4.30 12.86 24.30
C TYR A 43 -5.62 12.72 23.53
N VAL A 44 -6.75 12.83 24.23
CA VAL A 44 -8.07 12.81 23.58
C VAL A 44 -8.15 13.82 22.43
N GLY A 45 -8.55 13.33 21.25
CA GLY A 45 -8.63 14.08 20.00
C GLY A 45 -7.40 13.96 19.10
N GLU A 46 -6.30 13.35 19.58
CA GLU A 46 -5.12 13.10 18.75
C GLU A 46 -5.27 11.88 17.85
N TRP A 47 -4.69 12.00 16.65
CA TRP A 47 -4.64 10.97 15.64
C TRP A 47 -3.23 10.43 15.51
N TYR A 48 -3.09 9.12 15.41
CA TYR A 48 -1.79 8.46 15.29
C TYR A 48 -1.88 7.16 14.51
N PHE A 49 -0.72 6.65 14.12
CA PHE A 49 -0.59 5.38 13.41
C PHE A 49 0.17 4.37 14.25
N LEU A 50 -0.30 3.13 14.26
CA LEU A 50 0.31 2.05 15.05
C LEU A 50 1.47 1.36 14.32
N ASP A 51 1.47 1.38 13.00
CA ASP A 51 2.42 0.68 12.16
C ASP A 51 3.27 1.64 11.32
N SER A 52 4.45 1.17 10.91
CA SER A 52 5.40 1.94 10.09
C SER A 52 4.88 2.30 8.71
N GLU A 53 3.97 1.48 8.20
CA GLU A 53 3.35 1.65 6.88
C GLU A 53 2.12 2.56 6.96
N ASN A 54 1.75 3.08 8.14
CA ASN A 54 0.67 4.05 8.26
C ASN A 54 -0.73 3.50 7.87
N CYS A 55 -0.94 2.18 7.98
CA CYS A 55 -2.18 1.48 7.60
C CYS A 55 -3.24 1.42 8.70
N THR A 56 -2.82 1.43 9.97
CA THR A 56 -3.71 1.41 11.12
C THR A 56 -3.73 2.79 11.75
N GLN A 57 -4.81 3.51 11.47
CA GLN A 57 -5.03 4.84 12.02
C GLN A 57 -5.92 4.75 13.25
N CYS A 58 -5.52 5.42 14.32
CA CYS A 58 -6.26 5.48 15.57
C CYS A 58 -6.55 6.92 15.97
N GLU A 59 -7.73 7.13 16.55
CA GLU A 59 -8.10 8.33 17.28
C GLU A 59 -8.15 8.01 18.77
N CYS A 60 -7.47 8.83 19.59
CA CYS A 60 -7.60 8.71 21.03
C CYS A 60 -8.91 9.37 21.48
N THR A 61 -9.82 8.58 22.04
CA THR A 61 -11.11 9.07 22.58
C THR A 61 -11.12 9.00 24.10
N ALA A 62 -12.12 9.61 24.74
CA ALA A 62 -12.32 9.50 26.18
C ALA A 62 -12.60 8.05 26.66
N GLU A 63 -12.98 7.16 25.74
CA GLU A 63 -13.26 5.74 25.99
C GLU A 63 -12.05 4.85 25.65
N GLY A 64 -10.97 5.43 25.12
CA GLY A 64 -9.76 4.75 24.67
C GLY A 64 -9.50 4.92 23.17
N ALA A 65 -8.52 4.19 22.66
CA ALA A 65 -8.14 4.24 21.26
C ALA A 65 -9.18 3.58 20.35
N VAL A 66 -9.69 4.32 19.37
CA VAL A 66 -10.56 3.80 18.32
C VAL A 66 -9.75 3.71 17.03
N CYS A 67 -9.51 2.49 16.55
CA CYS A 67 -8.63 2.24 15.42
C CYS A 67 -9.37 1.66 14.22
N ALA A 68 -8.94 2.08 13.03
CA ALA A 68 -9.36 1.51 11.76
C ALA A 68 -8.13 1.11 10.95
N ARG A 69 -8.16 -0.10 10.39
CA ARG A 69 -7.13 -0.60 9.48
C ARG A 69 -7.59 -0.44 8.04
N THR A 70 -6.73 0.15 7.22
CA THR A 70 -6.93 0.22 5.77
C THR A 70 -6.44 -1.08 5.14
N GLU A 71 -7.29 -1.72 4.34
CA GLU A 71 -6.92 -2.88 3.53
C GLU A 71 -6.57 -2.44 2.12
N CYS A 72 -5.40 -2.86 1.63
CA CYS A 72 -4.94 -2.50 0.30
C CYS A 72 -5.58 -3.35 -0.78
N THR A 73 -5.93 -2.72 -1.90
CA THR A 73 -6.37 -3.43 -3.10
C THR A 73 -5.19 -3.97 -3.89
N ALA A 74 -5.39 -5.08 -4.60
CA ALA A 74 -4.38 -5.59 -5.50
C ALA A 74 -4.12 -4.59 -6.64
N LEU A 75 -2.85 -4.42 -7.01
CA LEU A 75 -2.47 -3.60 -8.15
C LEU A 75 -2.93 -4.26 -9.46
N PRO A 76 -3.13 -3.47 -10.54
CA PRO A 76 -3.45 -4.02 -11.86
C PRO A 76 -2.39 -5.02 -12.33
N ALA A 77 -2.81 -6.08 -13.04
CA ALA A 77 -1.90 -7.09 -13.59
C ALA A 77 -0.87 -6.46 -14.55
N ALA A 78 -1.27 -5.43 -15.29
CA ALA A 78 -0.41 -4.67 -16.19
C ALA A 78 0.56 -3.71 -15.48
N CYS A 79 0.68 -3.74 -14.15
CA CYS A 79 1.56 -2.81 -13.45
C CYS A 79 3.03 -3.14 -13.65
N ILE A 80 3.77 -2.22 -14.28
CA ILE A 80 5.20 -2.36 -14.60
C ILE A 80 6.08 -1.48 -13.72
N HIS A 81 5.49 -0.59 -12.91
CA HIS A 81 6.23 0.22 -11.96
C HIS A 81 5.40 0.46 -10.70
N VAL A 82 5.86 -0.12 -9.59
CA VAL A 82 5.24 -0.01 -8.28
C VAL A 82 6.04 0.97 -7.43
N SER A 83 5.37 1.87 -6.73
CA SER A 83 5.96 2.77 -5.75
C SER A 83 5.27 2.61 -4.40
N HIS A 84 6.03 2.75 -3.32
CA HIS A 84 5.51 2.74 -1.96
C HIS A 84 6.22 3.83 -1.16
N TYR A 85 5.45 4.84 -0.75
CA TYR A 85 5.97 6.01 -0.05
C TYR A 85 5.83 5.81 1.47
N PRO A 86 6.74 6.35 2.29
CA PRO A 86 6.66 6.20 3.75
C PRO A 86 5.38 6.76 4.39
N SER A 87 4.69 7.67 3.70
CA SER A 87 3.40 8.24 4.14
C SER A 87 2.19 7.39 3.75
N ASP A 88 2.37 6.41 2.86
CA ASP A 88 1.29 5.72 2.20
C ASP A 88 1.11 4.32 2.79
N CYS A 89 -0.12 3.99 3.19
CA CYS A 89 -0.48 2.63 3.57
C CYS A 89 -0.29 1.63 2.42
N CYS A 90 -0.71 2.01 1.22
CA CYS A 90 -0.79 1.07 0.11
C CYS A 90 0.21 1.42 -0.99
N PRO A 91 0.83 0.40 -1.63
CA PRO A 91 1.63 0.63 -2.82
C PRO A 91 0.74 1.17 -3.94
N ARG A 92 1.33 1.94 -4.83
CA ARG A 92 0.68 2.55 -5.98
C ARG A 92 1.33 2.06 -7.26
N CYS A 93 0.49 1.86 -8.28
CA CYS A 93 0.98 1.63 -9.62
C CYS A 93 1.20 2.96 -10.33
N GLU A 94 2.45 3.27 -10.66
CA GLU A 94 2.84 4.51 -11.33
C GLU A 94 2.78 4.38 -12.86
N ARG A 95 2.93 3.16 -13.38
CA ARG A 95 2.90 2.90 -14.83
C ARG A 95 2.36 1.52 -15.14
N ILE A 96 1.56 1.46 -16.21
CA ILE A 96 1.01 0.24 -16.78
C ILE A 96 1.60 -0.05 -18.15
N GLY A 97 1.77 -1.33 -18.47
CA GLY A 97 2.37 -1.79 -19.71
C GLY A 97 2.69 -3.29 -19.66
N CYS A 98 3.56 -3.70 -20.57
CA CYS A 98 4.05 -5.06 -20.68
C CYS A 98 5.57 -5.09 -20.64
N GLU A 99 6.14 -6.20 -20.20
CA GLU A 99 7.58 -6.46 -20.32
C GLU A 99 7.81 -7.59 -21.33
N HIS A 100 8.72 -7.36 -22.29
CA HIS A 100 9.12 -8.38 -23.25
C HIS A 100 10.63 -8.27 -23.51
N GLY A 101 11.37 -9.37 -23.33
CA GLY A 101 12.81 -9.40 -23.60
C GLY A 101 13.65 -8.43 -22.74
N GLY A 102 13.14 -8.03 -21.56
CA GLY A 102 13.78 -7.02 -20.70
C GLY A 102 13.51 -5.57 -21.10
N GLU A 103 12.69 -5.34 -22.13
CA GLU A 103 12.21 -4.02 -22.53
C GLU A 103 10.75 -3.82 -22.11
N VAL A 104 10.39 -2.56 -21.87
CA VAL A 104 9.06 -2.18 -21.39
C VAL A 104 8.29 -1.49 -22.48
N TYR A 105 7.06 -1.96 -22.70
CA TYR A 105 6.16 -1.50 -23.74
C TYR A 105 4.89 -0.92 -23.11
N GLY A 106 4.44 0.23 -23.59
CA GLY A 106 3.16 0.80 -23.15
C GLY A 106 1.97 -0.01 -23.67
N LEU A 107 0.83 0.07 -23.00
CA LEU A 107 -0.41 -0.57 -23.49
C LEU A 107 -0.74 -0.10 -24.91
N GLY A 108 -1.10 -1.03 -25.77
CA GLY A 108 -1.37 -0.82 -27.20
C GLY A 108 -0.12 -0.64 -28.07
N GLN A 109 1.09 -0.65 -27.50
CA GLN A 109 2.31 -0.49 -28.28
C GLN A 109 2.62 -1.76 -29.07
N SER A 110 2.77 -1.61 -30.39
CA SER A 110 3.29 -2.66 -31.27
C SER A 110 4.81 -2.56 -31.43
N PHE A 111 5.46 -3.72 -31.52
CA PHE A 111 6.90 -3.84 -31.65
C PHE A 111 7.28 -5.13 -32.38
N GLN A 112 8.50 -5.20 -32.91
CA GLN A 112 8.95 -6.27 -33.81
C GLN A 112 10.28 -6.84 -33.28
N PRO A 113 10.25 -7.88 -32.42
CA PRO A 113 11.47 -8.45 -31.83
C PRO A 113 12.42 -9.07 -32.86
N SER A 114 11.88 -9.54 -33.98
CA SER A 114 12.64 -10.14 -35.08
C SER A 114 11.96 -9.90 -36.42
N ASP A 115 12.65 -10.14 -37.53
CA ASP A 115 12.06 -10.03 -38.88
C ASP A 115 10.81 -10.91 -39.08
N CYS A 116 10.62 -11.94 -38.22
CA CYS A 116 9.55 -12.93 -38.28
C CYS A 116 8.42 -12.72 -37.28
N GLU A 117 8.54 -11.77 -36.37
CA GLU A 117 7.64 -11.65 -35.22
C GLU A 117 7.10 -10.24 -35.08
N GLU A 118 5.80 -10.10 -34.90
CA GLU A 118 5.14 -8.83 -34.62
C GLU A 118 4.33 -8.97 -33.34
N CYS A 119 4.68 -8.20 -32.32
CA CYS A 119 4.06 -8.22 -31.01
C CYS A 119 3.30 -6.94 -30.74
N THR A 120 2.28 -7.03 -29.88
CA THR A 120 1.56 -5.88 -29.32
C THR A 120 1.35 -6.10 -27.84
N CYS A 121 1.58 -5.05 -27.04
CA CYS A 121 1.24 -5.04 -25.62
C CYS A 121 -0.27 -4.81 -25.47
N ASP A 122 -1.01 -5.83 -25.03
CA ASP A 122 -2.46 -5.76 -24.88
C ASP A 122 -2.88 -4.99 -23.62
N VAL A 123 -4.16 -4.63 -23.51
CA VAL A 123 -4.70 -3.79 -22.42
C VAL A 123 -4.69 -4.49 -21.07
N ASP A 124 -4.63 -5.82 -21.06
CA ASP A 124 -4.51 -6.63 -19.85
C ASP A 124 -3.07 -6.75 -19.32
N GLY A 125 -2.08 -6.22 -20.06
CA GLY A 125 -0.67 -6.26 -19.70
C GLY A 125 0.08 -7.47 -20.25
N MET A 126 -0.56 -8.32 -21.05
CA MET A 126 0.10 -9.42 -21.76
C MET A 126 0.61 -9.00 -23.14
N VAL A 127 1.71 -9.61 -23.54
CA VAL A 127 2.29 -9.44 -24.87
C VAL A 127 1.67 -10.47 -25.82
N MET A 128 1.06 -9.99 -26.89
CA MET A 128 0.47 -10.81 -27.94
C MET A 128 1.33 -10.76 -29.20
N CYS A 129 1.97 -11.87 -29.54
CA CYS A 129 2.86 -11.97 -30.70
C CYS A 129 2.27 -12.84 -31.81
N MET A 130 2.40 -12.36 -33.04
CA MET A 130 2.16 -13.11 -34.26
C MET A 130 3.51 -13.47 -34.86
N VAL A 131 3.71 -14.76 -35.15
CA VAL A 131 4.91 -15.27 -35.79
C VAL A 131 4.57 -15.64 -37.24
N ALA A 132 5.39 -15.20 -38.17
CA ALA A 132 5.21 -15.49 -39.59
C ALA A 132 5.36 -17.00 -39.87
N ASP A 133 4.35 -17.57 -40.52
CA ASP A 133 4.40 -18.93 -41.04
C ASP A 133 4.70 -18.91 -42.54
N CYS A 134 5.95 -19.19 -42.89
CA CYS A 134 6.44 -19.09 -44.26
C CYS A 134 6.03 -20.32 -45.09
N ALA A 135 5.34 -20.10 -46.20
CA ALA A 135 5.03 -21.17 -47.14
C ALA A 135 6.31 -21.77 -47.77
N PRO A 136 6.35 -23.09 -48.05
CA PRO A 136 7.47 -23.73 -48.74
C PRO A 136 7.71 -23.11 -50.14
N PRO A 137 8.93 -22.64 -50.45
CA PRO A 137 9.24 -22.09 -51.77
C PRO A 137 9.20 -23.15 -52.86
N ALA A 138 8.73 -22.78 -54.06
CA ALA A 138 8.62 -23.69 -55.22
C ALA A 138 9.95 -23.86 -56.00
N CYS A 139 11.09 -23.92 -55.32
CA CYS A 139 12.41 -24.09 -55.92
C CYS A 139 13.33 -24.97 -55.07
N VAL A 140 14.33 -25.58 -55.70
CA VAL A 140 15.26 -26.51 -55.03
C VAL A 140 16.21 -25.80 -54.07
N ASN A 141 16.61 -24.56 -54.38
CA ASN A 141 17.60 -23.80 -53.61
C ASN A 141 17.07 -22.42 -53.19
N PRO A 142 16.13 -22.37 -52.23
CA PRO A 142 15.63 -21.12 -51.71
C PRO A 142 16.71 -20.39 -50.89
N VAL A 143 16.63 -19.06 -50.85
CA VAL A 143 17.66 -18.20 -50.28
C VAL A 143 17.06 -17.27 -49.24
N PHE A 144 17.66 -17.26 -48.06
CA PHE A 144 17.35 -16.32 -46.98
C PHE A 144 18.11 -15.01 -47.19
N GLN A 145 17.39 -13.89 -47.15
CA GLN A 145 17.98 -12.56 -47.18
C GLN A 145 17.97 -11.96 -45.77
N ARG A 146 19.03 -11.23 -45.39
CA ARG A 146 19.10 -10.53 -44.10
C ARG A 146 18.00 -9.46 -44.05
N GLY A 147 17.27 -9.35 -42.94
CA GLY A 147 16.15 -8.41 -42.82
C GLY A 147 14.83 -8.94 -43.39
N LYS A 148 14.76 -10.23 -43.74
CA LYS A 148 13.56 -10.91 -44.26
C LYS A 148 13.34 -12.19 -43.49
N CYS A 149 12.11 -12.40 -43.03
CA CYS A 149 11.75 -13.65 -42.37
C CYS A 149 11.78 -14.84 -43.33
N CYS A 150 11.04 -14.72 -44.44
CA CYS A 150 10.79 -15.86 -45.31
C CYS A 150 11.83 -15.97 -46.43
N PRO A 151 12.21 -17.21 -46.82
CA PRO A 151 13.11 -17.42 -47.93
C PRO A 151 12.40 -17.18 -49.27
N HIS A 152 13.16 -16.82 -50.29
CA HIS A 152 12.66 -16.62 -51.66
C HIS A 152 13.48 -17.42 -52.68
N CYS A 153 12.95 -17.60 -53.89
CA CYS A 153 13.70 -18.15 -55.01
C CYS A 153 14.45 -17.03 -55.73
N LYS A 154 15.71 -17.30 -56.10
CA LYS A 154 16.44 -16.40 -57.01
C LYS A 154 15.80 -16.45 -58.39
N ASP A 155 15.69 -15.29 -59.04
CA ASP A 155 15.32 -15.18 -60.45
C ASP A 155 16.34 -15.87 -61.37
#